data_AF-A0A1B9QW02-F1
#
_entry.id   AF-A0A1B9QW02-F1
#
_cell.length_a   1.000
_cell.length_b   1.000
_cell.length_c   1.000
_cell.angle_alpha   90.00
_cell.angle_beta   90.00
_cell.angle_gamma   90.00
#
_symmetry.space_group_name_H-M   'P 1'
#
loop_
_entity.id
_entity.type
_entity.pdbx_description
1 polymer ?
#
loop_
_entity_poly.entity_id
_entity_poly.type
_entity_poly.pdbx_seq_one_letter_code
_entity_poly.pdbx_strand_id
1 'polypeptide(L)'
;MKQLKKIGAISGAVLVALCWPLAVGQIGQRVITDGVTHLSNDLVSAEIIDYDRGYLNSTVQTRYALNDVDMIAQFEADGLPTEVVVNSVVKHGLLSLDAHSSLEGSEFPLTVNTVTQLNGNTDYTVNLANWYYRTQGVDELAISVSPSTITGNITVLGQLAYQLNMPSIELDFSTGEKLILTDVVGQGEGKNESGFWLGNQSMSIEKFTISDSTAMQTSFEIEKGQYQFTSELNNEQNRLTSNHKVTMGSLFTPDGSVDDFSLDFSMGDIDSVAFERLMSLYQSNPIMTEEDIA
;
A
#
# COMPACT_ATOMS: atom_id res chain seq x y z
N MET A 1 7.78 2.10 22.00
CA MET A 1 7.89 3.06 20.88
C MET A 1 8.82 2.61 19.75
N LYS A 2 9.97 1.94 20.00
CA LYS A 2 10.82 1.42 18.90
C LYS A 2 10.16 0.28 18.09
N GLN A 3 9.38 -0.57 18.75
CA GLN A 3 8.67 -1.70 18.13
C GLN A 3 7.52 -1.24 17.20
N LEU A 4 6.73 -0.23 17.59
CA LEU A 4 5.68 0.36 16.73
C LEU A 4 6.24 0.97 15.43
N LYS A 5 7.44 1.55 15.48
CA LYS A 5 8.12 2.12 14.30
C LYS A 5 8.50 1.03 13.29
N LYS A 6 8.91 -0.16 13.76
CA LYS A 6 9.22 -1.31 12.90
C LYS A 6 7.97 -1.86 12.17
N ILE A 7 6.80 -1.85 12.83
CA ILE A 7 5.52 -2.25 12.23
C ILE A 7 5.09 -1.27 11.14
N GLY A 8 5.29 0.04 11.38
CA GLY A 8 5.08 1.09 10.38
C GLY A 8 5.98 0.95 9.14
N ALA A 9 7.24 0.54 9.32
CA ALA A 9 8.18 0.32 8.23
C ALA A 9 7.83 -0.91 7.36
N ILE A 10 7.38 -2.01 7.99
CA ILE A 10 6.94 -3.22 7.27
C ILE A 10 5.64 -2.94 6.49
N SER A 11 4.71 -2.20 7.08
CA SER A 11 3.49 -1.76 6.37
C SER A 11 3.78 -0.72 5.29
N GLY A 12 4.77 0.15 5.48
CA GLY A 12 5.28 1.07 4.44
C GLY A 12 5.93 0.34 3.26
N ALA A 13 6.76 -0.68 3.51
CA ALA A 13 7.36 -1.51 2.46
C ALA A 13 6.31 -2.33 1.70
N VAL A 14 5.27 -2.81 2.39
CA VAL A 14 4.10 -3.44 1.75
C VAL A 14 3.35 -2.42 0.89
N LEU A 15 3.12 -1.19 1.35
CA LEU A 15 2.47 -0.14 0.54
C LEU A 15 3.29 0.25 -0.70
N VAL A 16 4.62 0.33 -0.60
CA VAL A 16 5.51 0.54 -1.76
C VAL A 16 5.45 -0.65 -2.72
N ALA A 17 5.38 -1.88 -2.21
CA ALA A 17 5.16 -3.08 -3.01
C ALA A 17 3.75 -3.16 -3.63
N LEU A 18 2.75 -2.47 -3.06
CA LEU A 18 1.39 -2.36 -3.58
C LEU A 18 1.23 -1.25 -4.62
N CYS A 19 2.17 -0.31 -4.74
CA CYS A 19 2.25 0.61 -5.87
C CYS A 19 2.82 -0.06 -7.14
N TRP A 20 3.39 -1.26 -7.02
CA TRP A 20 3.97 -2.06 -8.10
C TRP A 20 3.06 -2.36 -9.31
N PRO A 21 1.75 -2.71 -9.14
CA PRO A 21 0.90 -3.08 -10.27
C PRO A 21 0.56 -1.92 -11.20
N LEU A 22 0.80 -0.68 -10.76
CA LEU A 22 0.45 0.55 -11.50
C LEU A 22 1.34 0.77 -12.74
N ALA A 23 2.43 0.00 -12.91
CA ALA A 23 3.46 0.28 -13.92
C ALA A 23 3.69 -0.82 -14.98
N VAL A 24 3.11 -2.00 -14.84
CA VAL A 24 3.26 -3.09 -15.83
C VAL A 24 2.10 -3.12 -16.83
N GLY A 25 1.17 -2.17 -16.68
CA GLY A 25 0.14 -1.89 -17.65
C GLY A 25 0.65 -1.05 -18.81
N GLN A 26 0.75 -1.66 -20.00
CA GLN A 26 0.68 -1.08 -21.35
C GLN A 26 1.85 -1.41 -22.30
N ILE A 27 1.55 -1.34 -23.61
CA ILE A 27 2.08 -2.21 -24.65
C ILE A 27 3.47 -1.79 -25.18
N GLY A 28 4.45 -2.68 -25.02
CA GLY A 28 5.72 -2.67 -25.76
C GLY A 28 6.91 -2.07 -25.01
N GLN A 29 8.12 -2.29 -25.55
CA GLN A 29 9.40 -1.84 -24.95
C GLN A 29 9.39 -0.37 -24.51
N ARG A 30 8.81 0.54 -25.31
CA ARG A 30 8.68 1.96 -24.94
C ARG A 30 7.84 2.16 -23.68
N VAL A 31 6.86 1.31 -23.41
CA VAL A 31 5.96 1.46 -22.26
C VAL A 31 6.56 0.85 -21.00
N ILE A 32 7.33 -0.23 -21.11
CA ILE A 32 8.13 -0.70 -19.95
C ILE A 32 9.17 0.38 -19.59
N THR A 33 9.81 0.99 -20.59
CA THR A 33 10.74 2.11 -20.35
C THR A 33 10.02 3.34 -19.80
N ASP A 34 8.91 3.79 -20.39
CA ASP A 34 8.15 4.97 -19.97
C ASP A 34 7.49 4.77 -18.60
N GLY A 35 6.95 3.58 -18.31
CA GLY A 35 6.34 3.22 -17.02
C GLY A 35 7.36 3.19 -15.89
N VAL A 36 8.54 2.60 -16.12
CA VAL A 36 9.68 2.64 -15.18
C VAL A 36 10.18 4.08 -14.98
N THR A 37 10.16 4.90 -16.04
CA THR A 37 10.55 6.33 -15.95
C THR A 37 9.54 7.15 -15.14
N HIS A 38 8.24 6.89 -15.26
CA HIS A 38 7.19 7.57 -14.47
C HIS A 38 7.11 7.10 -13.01
N LEU A 39 7.65 5.91 -12.70
CA LEU A 39 7.78 5.42 -11.32
C LEU A 39 8.93 6.08 -10.57
N SER A 40 9.93 6.56 -11.30
CA SER A 40 11.06 7.26 -10.69
C SER A 40 10.58 8.61 -10.16
N ASN A 41 10.63 8.77 -8.85
CA ASN A 41 10.34 10.02 -8.15
C ASN A 41 11.45 10.31 -7.13
N ASP A 42 11.27 11.37 -6.35
CA ASP A 42 12.27 11.79 -5.36
C ASP A 42 12.52 10.73 -4.27
N LEU A 43 11.61 9.77 -4.08
CA LEU A 43 11.69 8.72 -3.06
C LEU A 43 12.23 7.38 -3.58
N VAL A 44 11.91 7.02 -4.82
CA VAL A 44 12.24 5.71 -5.42
C VAL A 44 12.70 5.89 -6.86
N SER A 45 13.80 5.26 -7.24
CA SER A 45 14.20 5.09 -8.64
C SER A 45 13.81 3.71 -9.13
N ALA A 46 13.42 3.62 -10.39
CA ALA A 46 13.18 2.36 -11.06
C ALA A 46 14.00 2.32 -12.35
N GLU A 47 14.65 1.19 -12.63
CA GLU A 47 15.40 0.97 -13.87
C GLU A 47 15.23 -0.45 -14.40
N ILE A 48 15.37 -0.62 -15.72
CA ILE A 48 15.42 -1.94 -16.35
C ILE A 48 16.88 -2.40 -16.35
N ILE A 49 17.17 -3.49 -15.64
CA ILE A 49 18.52 -4.06 -15.55
C ILE A 49 18.77 -5.00 -16.73
N ASP A 50 17.79 -5.81 -17.08
CA ASP A 50 17.87 -6.78 -18.16
C ASP A 50 16.52 -6.90 -18.88
N TYR A 51 16.60 -7.12 -20.19
CA TYR A 51 15.41 -7.32 -21.00
C TYR A 51 15.72 -8.26 -22.17
N ASP A 52 15.29 -9.51 -22.03
CA ASP A 52 15.31 -10.50 -23.11
C ASP A 52 13.94 -10.55 -23.79
N ARG A 53 13.91 -10.06 -25.03
CA ARG A 53 12.69 -9.94 -25.83
C ARG A 53 12.56 -11.11 -26.80
N GLY A 54 11.66 -12.02 -26.50
CA GLY A 54 11.18 -13.03 -27.44
C GLY A 54 9.92 -12.59 -28.22
N TYR A 55 9.54 -13.41 -29.19
CA TYR A 55 8.36 -13.16 -30.04
C TYR A 55 7.05 -13.40 -29.29
N LEU A 56 6.93 -14.51 -28.55
CA LEU A 56 5.73 -14.89 -27.78
C LEU A 56 5.87 -14.65 -26.27
N ASN A 57 7.10 -14.50 -25.80
CA ASN A 57 7.43 -14.31 -24.40
C ASN A 57 8.56 -13.28 -24.28
N SER A 58 8.66 -12.63 -23.13
CA SER A 58 9.79 -11.79 -22.79
C SER A 58 10.07 -11.90 -21.30
N THR A 59 11.33 -11.76 -20.92
CA THR A 59 11.74 -11.67 -19.51
C THR A 59 12.33 -10.30 -19.26
N VAL A 60 11.86 -9.66 -18.21
CA VAL A 60 12.28 -8.31 -17.81
C VAL A 60 12.75 -8.37 -16.37
N GLN A 61 13.92 -7.82 -16.10
CA GLN A 61 14.40 -7.56 -14.75
C GLN A 61 14.39 -6.05 -14.49
N THR A 62 13.74 -5.65 -13.41
CA THR A 62 13.63 -4.25 -13.01
C THR A 62 14.18 -4.06 -11.60
N ARG A 63 15.09 -3.10 -11.41
CA ARG A 63 15.60 -2.68 -10.09
C ARG A 63 14.77 -1.51 -9.59
N TYR A 64 14.46 -1.54 -8.31
CA TYR A 64 13.88 -0.42 -7.58
C TYR A 64 14.82 -0.10 -6.44
N ALA A 65 15.25 1.16 -6.33
CA ALA A 65 16.13 1.62 -5.27
C ALA A 65 15.54 2.83 -4.58
N LEU A 66 15.70 2.90 -3.26
CA LEU A 66 15.33 4.09 -2.50
C LEU A 66 16.32 5.21 -2.82
N ASN A 67 15.81 6.43 -3.00
CA ASN A 67 16.62 7.62 -3.25
C ASN A 67 16.73 8.52 -2.01
N ASP A 68 15.75 8.45 -1.11
CA ASP A 68 15.70 9.28 0.09
C ASP A 68 16.71 8.82 1.15
N VAL A 69 17.60 9.72 1.55
CA VAL A 69 18.73 9.42 2.46
C VAL A 69 18.27 9.00 3.85
N ASP A 70 17.19 9.60 4.36
CA ASP A 70 16.66 9.28 5.67
C ASP A 70 15.97 7.90 5.66
N MET A 71 15.26 7.57 4.57
CA MET A 71 14.62 6.28 4.38
C MET A 71 15.65 5.16 4.16
N ILE A 72 16.72 5.41 3.40
CA ILE A 72 17.85 4.51 3.26
C ILE A 72 18.47 4.22 4.63
N ALA A 73 18.80 5.26 5.40
CA ALA A 73 19.41 5.09 6.72
C ALA A 73 18.51 4.29 7.69
N GLN A 74 17.19 4.48 7.61
CA GLN A 74 16.23 3.72 8.41
C GLN A 74 16.14 2.25 7.96
N PHE A 75 16.08 1.99 6.66
CA PHE A 75 16.04 0.62 6.12
C PHE A 75 17.32 -0.15 6.45
N GLU A 76 18.49 0.48 6.30
CA GLU A 76 19.77 -0.13 6.69
C GLU A 76 19.84 -0.41 8.19
N ALA A 77 19.37 0.52 9.03
CA ALA A 77 19.32 0.33 10.48
C ALA A 77 18.39 -0.83 10.90
N ASP A 78 17.35 -1.08 10.11
CA ASP A 78 16.39 -2.17 10.34
C ASP A 78 16.76 -3.48 9.60
N GLY A 79 17.88 -3.50 8.86
CA GLY A 79 18.34 -4.67 8.10
C GLY A 79 17.46 -5.01 6.90
N LEU A 80 16.72 -4.02 6.38
CA LEU A 80 15.85 -4.15 5.22
C LEU A 80 16.61 -3.79 3.93
N PRO A 81 16.26 -4.41 2.79
CA PRO A 81 16.88 -4.09 1.51
C PRO A 81 16.49 -2.68 1.05
N THR A 82 17.48 -1.87 0.69
CA THR A 82 17.30 -0.54 0.08
C THR A 82 17.15 -0.61 -1.44
N GLU A 83 17.44 -1.78 -2.03
CA GLU A 83 17.18 -2.11 -3.41
C GLU A 83 16.46 -3.45 -3.53
N VAL A 84 15.51 -3.55 -4.45
CA VAL A 84 14.83 -4.80 -4.78
C VAL A 84 14.83 -5.00 -6.29
N VAL A 85 15.08 -6.23 -6.71
CA VAL A 85 14.98 -6.65 -8.11
C VAL A 85 13.74 -7.50 -8.28
N VAL A 86 13.01 -7.27 -9.36
CA VAL A 86 11.86 -8.12 -9.72
C VAL A 86 12.04 -8.70 -11.10
N ASN A 87 11.75 -9.98 -11.16
CA ASN A 87 11.71 -10.78 -12.36
C ASN A 87 10.28 -10.82 -12.87
N SER A 88 10.08 -10.38 -14.10
CA SER A 88 8.79 -10.39 -14.78
C SER A 88 8.85 -11.25 -16.03
N VAL A 89 7.98 -12.25 -16.11
CA VAL A 89 7.78 -13.06 -17.32
C VAL A 89 6.52 -12.56 -18.00
N VAL A 90 6.70 -12.00 -19.20
CA VAL A 90 5.63 -11.44 -20.03
C VAL A 90 5.29 -12.42 -21.15
N LYS A 91 4.01 -12.70 -21.36
CA LYS A 91 3.49 -13.48 -22.49
C LYS A 91 2.73 -12.54 -23.43
N HIS A 92 3.04 -12.64 -24.71
CA HIS A 92 2.39 -11.86 -25.76
C HIS A 92 1.18 -12.63 -26.29
N GLY A 93 -0.02 -12.22 -25.90
CA GLY A 93 -1.27 -12.65 -26.51
C GLY A 93 -1.57 -11.88 -27.80
N LEU A 94 -2.61 -12.31 -28.53
CA LEU A 94 -3.06 -11.61 -29.75
C LEU A 94 -3.64 -10.23 -29.43
N LEU A 95 -4.33 -10.10 -28.29
CA LEU A 95 -5.07 -8.91 -27.88
C LEU A 95 -4.72 -8.45 -26.44
N SER A 96 -3.75 -9.10 -25.80
CA SER A 96 -3.38 -8.84 -24.41
C SER A 96 -1.91 -9.14 -24.13
N LEU A 97 -1.40 -8.59 -23.04
CA LEU A 97 -0.11 -8.91 -22.45
C LEU A 97 -0.36 -9.44 -21.03
N ASP A 98 0.09 -10.66 -20.77
CA ASP A 98 0.03 -11.27 -19.45
C ASP A 98 1.42 -11.19 -18.81
N ALA A 99 1.54 -10.61 -17.62
CA ALA A 99 2.82 -10.60 -16.89
C ALA A 99 2.68 -11.29 -15.54
N HIS A 100 3.67 -12.11 -15.20
CA HIS A 100 3.85 -12.69 -13.88
C HIS A 100 5.16 -12.19 -13.30
N SER A 101 5.09 -11.51 -12.16
CA SER A 101 6.22 -10.84 -11.51
C SER A 101 6.46 -11.38 -10.10
N SER A 102 7.73 -11.52 -9.72
CA SER A 102 8.16 -11.96 -8.39
C SER A 102 9.48 -11.31 -7.97
N LEU A 103 9.67 -11.09 -6.67
CA LEU A 103 10.93 -10.58 -6.11
C LEU A 103 12.08 -11.58 -6.32
N GLU A 104 13.22 -11.10 -6.80
CA GLU A 104 14.44 -11.88 -6.93
C GLU A 104 15.17 -11.94 -5.58
N GLY A 105 15.65 -13.13 -5.21
CA GLY A 105 16.50 -13.33 -4.03
C GLY A 105 15.81 -13.05 -2.68
N SER A 106 14.51 -12.79 -2.66
CA SER A 106 13.74 -12.51 -1.44
C SER A 106 12.93 -13.72 -0.99
N GLU A 107 12.95 -13.99 0.32
CA GLU A 107 12.04 -14.96 0.95
C GLU A 107 10.62 -14.40 1.15
N PHE A 108 10.39 -13.12 0.80
CA PHE A 108 9.07 -12.51 0.84
C PHE A 108 8.21 -13.02 -0.33
N PRO A 109 7.16 -13.83 -0.09
CA PRO A 109 6.49 -14.60 -1.14
C PRO A 109 5.40 -13.78 -1.82
N LEU A 110 5.80 -12.63 -2.38
CA LEU A 110 4.94 -11.72 -3.12
C LEU A 110 5.01 -12.01 -4.62
N THR A 111 3.84 -12.12 -5.24
CA THR A 111 3.71 -12.23 -6.70
C THR A 111 2.69 -11.23 -7.22
N VAL A 112 2.90 -10.75 -8.43
CA VAL A 112 1.95 -9.87 -9.13
C VAL A 112 1.63 -10.48 -10.48
N ASN A 113 0.35 -10.64 -10.76
CA ASN A 113 -0.14 -11.00 -12.07
C ASN A 113 -0.82 -9.79 -12.68
N THR A 114 -0.56 -9.50 -13.96
CA THR A 114 -1.27 -8.45 -14.68
C THR A 114 -1.74 -8.95 -16.03
N VAL A 115 -2.88 -8.45 -16.49
CA VAL A 115 -3.42 -8.67 -17.82
C VAL A 115 -3.73 -7.31 -18.42
N THR A 116 -2.96 -6.92 -19.41
CA THR A 116 -3.08 -5.62 -20.07
C THR A 116 -3.71 -5.80 -21.44
N GLN A 117 -4.81 -5.10 -21.69
CA GLN A 117 -5.55 -5.16 -22.95
C GLN A 117 -4.97 -4.18 -24.01
N LEU A 118 -5.39 -4.33 -25.27
CA LEU A 118 -5.00 -3.43 -26.38
C LEU A 118 -5.33 -1.95 -26.15
N ASN A 119 -6.42 -1.66 -25.45
CA ASN A 119 -6.79 -0.29 -25.08
C ASN A 119 -5.97 0.24 -23.92
N GLY A 120 -5.10 -0.59 -23.35
CA GLY A 120 -4.23 -0.26 -22.27
C GLY A 120 -4.74 -0.55 -20.85
N ASN A 121 -6.03 -0.85 -20.69
CA ASN A 121 -6.54 -1.16 -19.36
C ASN A 121 -5.87 -2.44 -18.83
N THR A 122 -5.53 -2.41 -17.54
CA THR A 122 -4.78 -3.48 -16.89
C THR A 122 -5.52 -3.99 -15.68
N ASP A 123 -5.88 -5.25 -15.72
CA ASP A 123 -6.33 -5.99 -14.55
C ASP A 123 -5.09 -6.50 -13.80
N TYR A 124 -5.12 -6.46 -12.47
CA TYR A 124 -4.01 -6.93 -11.65
C TYR A 124 -4.48 -7.77 -10.47
N THR A 125 -3.62 -8.70 -10.08
CA THR A 125 -3.75 -9.52 -8.87
C THR A 125 -2.40 -9.62 -8.19
N VAL A 126 -2.28 -8.95 -7.05
CA VAL A 126 -1.18 -9.13 -6.10
C VAL A 126 -1.54 -10.27 -5.16
N ASN A 127 -0.64 -11.23 -4.99
CA ASN A 127 -0.79 -12.31 -4.02
C ASN A 127 0.43 -12.35 -3.11
N LEU A 128 0.18 -12.37 -1.81
CA LEU A 128 1.15 -12.73 -0.80
C LEU A 128 0.83 -14.15 -0.35
N ALA A 129 1.76 -15.09 -0.51
CA ALA A 129 1.59 -16.42 0.10
C ALA A 129 1.81 -16.33 1.62
N ASN A 130 1.60 -17.45 2.33
CA ASN A 130 1.88 -17.49 3.76
C ASN A 130 3.33 -17.06 4.03
N TRP A 131 3.50 -16.01 4.82
CA TRP A 131 4.82 -15.47 5.13
C TRP A 131 5.08 -15.59 6.62
N TYR A 132 6.22 -16.18 6.96
CA TYR A 132 6.70 -16.28 8.32
C TYR A 132 8.12 -15.73 8.37
N TYR A 133 8.35 -14.78 9.26
CA TYR A 133 9.66 -14.17 9.45
C TYR A 133 9.99 -14.03 10.92
N ARG A 134 11.25 -14.21 11.28
CA ARG A 134 11.72 -14.09 12.67
C ARG A 134 13.00 -13.27 12.70
N THR A 135 12.97 -12.15 13.42
CA THR A 135 14.17 -11.33 13.61
C THR A 135 15.19 -12.07 14.47
N GLN A 136 16.48 -11.89 14.19
CA GLN A 136 17.55 -12.41 15.04
C GLN A 136 18.10 -11.30 15.93
N GLY A 137 18.28 -11.55 17.23
CA GLY A 137 18.85 -10.59 18.17
C GLY A 137 18.16 -10.57 19.54
N VAL A 138 18.42 -9.52 20.31
CA VAL A 138 17.93 -9.35 21.70
C VAL A 138 16.42 -9.03 21.74
N ASP A 139 15.88 -8.40 20.68
CA ASP A 139 14.47 -8.06 20.52
C ASP A 139 13.84 -8.95 19.44
N GLU A 140 13.79 -10.26 19.72
CA GLU A 140 13.22 -11.24 18.81
C GLU A 140 11.72 -11.01 18.62
N LEU A 141 11.29 -10.99 17.37
CA LEU A 141 9.92 -10.79 16.90
C LEU A 141 9.63 -11.85 15.84
N ALA A 142 8.55 -12.60 16.02
CA ALA A 142 8.00 -13.45 14.97
C ALA A 142 6.83 -12.75 14.30
N ILE A 143 6.80 -12.79 12.97
CA ILE A 143 5.79 -12.19 12.11
C ILE A 143 5.17 -13.32 11.31
N SER A 144 3.85 -13.46 11.37
CA SER A 144 3.08 -14.39 10.56
C SER A 144 2.01 -13.64 9.79
N VAL A 145 1.98 -13.80 8.48
CA VAL A 145 0.97 -13.20 7.60
C VAL A 145 0.29 -14.30 6.80
N SER A 146 -1.03 -14.37 6.92
CA SER A 146 -1.84 -15.32 6.17
C SER A 146 -1.88 -14.95 4.68
N PRO A 147 -2.13 -15.92 3.78
CA PRO A 147 -2.27 -15.64 2.36
C PRO A 147 -3.23 -14.48 2.11
N SER A 148 -2.76 -13.46 1.41
CA SER A 148 -3.46 -12.19 1.22
C SER A 148 -3.47 -11.81 -0.25
N THR A 149 -4.49 -11.10 -0.69
CA THR A 149 -4.67 -10.73 -2.09
C THR A 149 -5.10 -9.28 -2.23
N ILE A 150 -4.60 -8.65 -3.30
CA ILE A 150 -5.18 -7.41 -3.82
C ILE A 150 -5.52 -7.64 -5.29
N THR A 151 -6.78 -7.51 -5.65
CA THR A 151 -7.24 -7.52 -7.04
C THR A 151 -7.69 -6.13 -7.44
N GLY A 152 -7.66 -5.83 -8.72
CA GLY A 152 -8.14 -4.55 -9.20
C GLY A 152 -7.94 -4.34 -10.68
N ASN A 153 -8.30 -3.15 -11.14
CA ASN A 153 -8.07 -2.71 -12.50
C ASN A 153 -7.64 -1.25 -12.52
N ILE A 154 -6.77 -0.93 -13.47
CA ILE A 154 -6.36 0.45 -13.78
C ILE A 154 -6.63 0.76 -15.24
N THR A 155 -7.10 1.97 -15.52
CA THR A 155 -7.36 2.46 -16.87
C THR A 155 -6.26 3.40 -17.36
N VAL A 156 -6.18 3.61 -18.67
CA VAL A 156 -5.34 4.66 -19.29
C VAL A 156 -5.57 6.06 -18.72
N LEU A 157 -6.75 6.33 -18.13
CA LEU A 157 -7.12 7.64 -17.57
C LEU A 157 -6.72 7.78 -16.09
N GLY A 158 -6.03 6.79 -15.51
CA GLY A 158 -5.64 6.81 -14.10
C GLY A 158 -6.76 6.43 -13.13
N GLN A 159 -7.93 6.01 -13.62
CA GLN A 159 -8.96 5.40 -12.78
C GLN A 159 -8.47 4.04 -12.27
N LEU A 160 -8.50 3.86 -10.96
CA LEU A 160 -8.11 2.67 -10.22
C LEU A 160 -9.32 2.12 -9.47
N ALA A 161 -9.55 0.83 -9.58
CA ALA A 161 -10.40 0.09 -8.65
C ALA A 161 -9.59 -1.03 -8.00
N TYR A 162 -9.82 -1.28 -6.71
CA TYR A 162 -9.13 -2.33 -5.98
C TYR A 162 -10.03 -3.02 -4.96
N GLN A 163 -9.68 -4.26 -4.62
CA GLN A 163 -10.21 -5.06 -3.52
C GLN A 163 -9.03 -5.71 -2.81
N LEU A 164 -8.88 -5.43 -1.53
CA LEU A 164 -7.89 -6.00 -0.61
C LEU A 164 -8.58 -7.04 0.27
N ASN A 165 -7.97 -8.21 0.40
CA ASN A 165 -8.32 -9.21 1.39
C ASN A 165 -7.05 -9.68 2.10
N MET A 166 -6.98 -9.45 3.40
CA MET A 166 -5.89 -9.88 4.26
C MET A 166 -6.46 -10.52 5.52
N PRO A 167 -6.51 -11.87 5.59
CA PRO A 167 -7.20 -12.58 6.66
C PRO A 167 -6.57 -12.39 8.04
N SER A 168 -5.24 -12.37 8.14
CA SER A 168 -4.59 -12.21 9.43
C SER A 168 -3.14 -11.77 9.33
N ILE A 169 -2.75 -10.86 10.23
CA ILE A 169 -1.37 -10.58 10.61
C ILE A 169 -1.23 -10.87 12.11
N GLU A 170 -0.18 -11.61 12.45
CA GLU A 170 0.18 -11.94 13.83
C GLU A 170 1.63 -11.54 14.09
N LEU A 171 1.85 -10.85 15.21
CA LEU A 171 3.15 -10.42 15.70
C LEU A 171 3.34 -10.96 17.11
N ASP A 172 4.34 -11.82 17.29
CA ASP A 172 4.71 -12.37 18.59
C ASP A 172 6.04 -11.76 19.05
N PHE A 173 5.99 -11.00 20.15
CA PHE A 173 7.16 -10.38 20.73
C PHE A 173 7.79 -11.32 21.76
N SER A 174 9.13 -11.34 21.82
CA SER A 174 9.88 -12.06 22.87
C SER A 174 9.59 -11.57 24.29
N THR A 175 9.00 -10.38 24.45
CA THR A 175 8.49 -9.85 25.72
C THR A 175 7.24 -10.58 26.23
N GLY A 176 6.63 -11.44 25.41
CA GLY A 176 5.37 -12.11 25.70
C GLY A 176 4.14 -11.36 25.17
N GLU A 177 4.29 -10.15 24.66
CA GLU A 177 3.20 -9.45 23.98
C GLU A 177 2.87 -10.11 22.65
N LYS A 178 1.59 -10.12 22.29
CA LYS A 178 1.06 -10.62 21.02
C LYS A 178 0.10 -9.61 20.43
N LEU A 179 0.30 -9.27 19.17
CA LEU A 179 -0.60 -8.41 18.40
C LEU A 179 -1.20 -9.23 17.27
N ILE A 180 -2.53 -9.21 17.16
CA ILE A 180 -3.26 -9.90 16.10
C ILE A 180 -4.18 -8.91 15.42
N LEU A 181 -4.10 -8.86 14.09
CA LEU A 181 -5.02 -8.14 13.23
C LEU A 181 -5.75 -9.17 12.36
N THR A 182 -7.08 -9.15 12.36
CA THR A 182 -7.94 -10.15 11.72
C THR A 182 -8.89 -9.51 10.72
N ASP A 183 -9.01 -10.16 9.57
CA ASP A 183 -9.90 -9.85 8.45
C ASP A 183 -9.87 -8.38 8.06
N VAL A 184 -8.73 -7.94 7.53
CA VAL A 184 -8.62 -6.65 6.87
C VAL A 184 -9.17 -6.77 5.47
N VAL A 185 -10.26 -6.06 5.21
CA VAL A 185 -10.88 -5.98 3.89
C VAL A 185 -10.86 -4.53 3.45
N GLY A 186 -10.43 -4.28 2.23
CA GLY A 186 -10.43 -2.96 1.64
C GLY A 186 -11.05 -3.00 0.25
N GLN A 187 -11.67 -1.92 -0.16
CA GLN A 187 -12.09 -1.73 -1.54
C GLN A 187 -12.12 -0.25 -1.86
N GLY A 188 -11.92 0.09 -3.12
CA GLY A 188 -12.05 1.47 -3.55
C GLY A 188 -12.12 1.58 -5.05
N GLU A 189 -12.68 2.69 -5.50
CA GLU A 189 -12.76 3.09 -6.89
C GLU A 189 -12.60 4.61 -6.97
N GLY A 190 -11.67 5.07 -7.79
CA GLY A 190 -11.38 6.49 -7.92
C GLY A 190 -10.14 6.76 -8.75
N LYS A 191 -9.69 8.00 -8.73
CA LYS A 191 -8.47 8.44 -9.39
C LYS A 191 -7.77 9.47 -8.51
N ASN A 192 -6.45 9.51 -8.58
CA ASN A 192 -5.69 10.63 -8.03
C ASN A 192 -5.69 11.76 -9.06
N GLU A 193 -6.17 12.94 -8.68
CA GLU A 193 -6.18 14.14 -9.51
C GLU A 193 -5.65 15.29 -8.65
N SER A 194 -4.65 16.02 -9.16
CA SER A 194 -4.08 17.18 -8.44
C SER A 194 -3.61 16.90 -7.01
N GLY A 195 -3.06 15.70 -6.77
CA GLY A 195 -2.46 15.33 -5.50
C GLY A 195 -3.44 14.84 -4.43
N PHE A 196 -4.73 14.70 -4.75
CA PHE A 196 -5.74 14.13 -3.85
C PHE A 196 -6.57 13.04 -4.55
N TRP A 197 -7.10 12.11 -3.76
CA TRP A 197 -7.98 11.06 -4.27
C TRP A 197 -9.39 11.60 -4.50
N LEU A 198 -9.97 11.25 -5.63
CA LEU A 198 -11.37 11.45 -5.99
C LEU A 198 -12.04 10.10 -6.18
N GLY A 199 -13.16 9.87 -5.51
CA GLY A 199 -13.92 8.62 -5.54
C GLY A 199 -14.20 8.07 -4.16
N ASN A 200 -14.42 6.76 -4.10
CA ASN A 200 -14.89 6.06 -2.90
C ASN A 200 -13.86 5.04 -2.44
N GLN A 201 -13.67 4.94 -1.13
CA GLN A 201 -12.83 3.93 -0.49
C GLN A 201 -13.51 3.45 0.78
N SER A 202 -13.34 2.17 1.09
CA SER A 202 -13.73 1.63 2.38
C SER A 202 -12.70 0.60 2.84
N MET A 203 -12.41 0.61 4.12
CA MET A 203 -11.58 -0.37 4.78
C MET A 203 -12.30 -0.85 6.04
N SER A 204 -12.23 -2.14 6.32
CA SER A 204 -12.75 -2.72 7.55
C SER A 204 -11.75 -3.70 8.12
N ILE A 205 -11.79 -3.84 9.44
CA ILE A 205 -11.08 -4.85 10.21
C ILE A 205 -12.13 -5.56 11.08
N GLU A 206 -12.10 -6.88 11.16
CA GLU A 206 -13.00 -7.58 12.07
C GLU A 206 -12.51 -7.43 13.51
N LYS A 207 -11.20 -7.59 13.73
CA LYS A 207 -10.64 -7.57 15.08
C LYS A 207 -9.18 -7.13 15.09
N PHE A 208 -8.83 -6.31 16.06
CA PHE A 208 -7.44 -6.00 16.41
C PHE A 208 -7.26 -6.22 17.90
N THR A 209 -6.25 -7.00 18.29
CA THR A 209 -5.95 -7.27 19.70
C THR A 209 -4.49 -7.05 20.02
N ILE A 210 -4.26 -6.60 21.24
CA ILE A 210 -2.98 -6.65 21.93
C ILE A 210 -3.22 -7.43 23.22
N SER A 211 -2.48 -8.51 23.39
CA SER A 211 -2.55 -9.34 24.60
C SER A 211 -1.16 -9.65 25.14
N ASP A 212 -1.06 -9.81 26.45
CA ASP A 212 0.11 -10.39 27.08
C ASP A 212 -0.11 -11.90 27.23
N SER A 213 0.67 -12.68 26.49
CA SER A 213 0.62 -14.15 26.52
C SER A 213 1.02 -14.73 27.88
N THR A 214 1.75 -13.98 28.71
CA THR A 214 2.18 -14.38 30.06
C THR A 214 1.05 -14.24 31.07
N ALA A 215 0.24 -13.17 30.94
CA ALA A 215 -0.88 -12.88 31.84
C ALA A 215 -2.24 -13.40 31.32
N MET A 216 -2.29 -13.84 30.05
CA MET A 216 -3.53 -14.18 29.33
C MET A 216 -4.58 -13.05 29.40
N GLN A 217 -4.12 -11.80 29.41
CA GLN A 217 -4.98 -10.63 29.49
C GLN A 217 -4.86 -9.79 28.22
N THR A 218 -6.00 -9.51 27.61
CA THR A 218 -6.12 -8.53 26.53
C THR A 218 -5.98 -7.14 27.13
N SER A 219 -4.96 -6.39 26.69
CA SER A 219 -4.72 -5.01 27.13
C SER A 219 -5.40 -4.00 26.20
N PHE A 220 -5.72 -4.41 24.98
CA PHE A 220 -6.40 -3.59 24.01
C PHE A 220 -7.13 -4.47 22.99
N GLU A 221 -8.38 -4.14 22.70
CA GLU A 221 -9.13 -4.80 21.64
C GLU A 221 -10.04 -3.81 20.92
N ILE A 222 -10.09 -3.91 19.61
CA ILE A 222 -11.07 -3.25 18.74
C ILE A 222 -11.78 -4.34 17.96
N GLU A 223 -13.12 -4.28 17.89
CA GLU A 223 -13.91 -5.12 17.01
C GLU A 223 -14.71 -4.28 16.00
N LYS A 224 -14.85 -4.82 14.79
CA LYS A 224 -15.66 -4.28 13.69
C LYS A 224 -15.34 -2.83 13.38
N GLY A 225 -14.05 -2.52 13.27
CA GLY A 225 -13.58 -1.21 12.84
C GLY A 225 -13.85 -1.02 11.35
N GLN A 226 -14.40 0.13 10.96
CA GLN A 226 -14.63 0.46 9.56
C GLN A 226 -14.36 1.94 9.31
N TYR A 227 -13.73 2.21 8.19
CA TYR A 227 -13.53 3.53 7.62
C TYR A 227 -14.15 3.57 6.22
N GLN A 228 -14.91 4.62 5.93
CA GLN A 228 -15.41 4.93 4.60
C GLN A 228 -15.02 6.36 4.25
N PHE A 229 -14.58 6.53 3.01
CA PHE A 229 -14.19 7.81 2.46
C PHE A 229 -14.87 7.98 1.11
N THR A 230 -15.47 9.14 0.88
CA THR A 230 -15.96 9.55 -0.44
C THR A 230 -15.47 10.95 -0.73
N SER A 231 -15.20 11.24 -2.00
CA SER A 231 -14.72 12.53 -2.45
C SER A 231 -15.15 12.79 -3.88
N GLU A 232 -15.60 14.02 -4.14
CA GLU A 232 -16.14 14.42 -5.43
C GLU A 232 -15.70 15.85 -5.76
N LEU A 233 -15.35 16.09 -7.03
CA LEU A 233 -14.99 17.40 -7.55
C LEU A 233 -16.12 17.92 -8.45
N ASN A 234 -16.68 19.07 -8.09
CA ASN A 234 -17.54 19.84 -8.99
C ASN A 234 -16.67 20.69 -9.93
N ASN A 235 -16.48 20.21 -11.16
CA ASN A 235 -15.66 20.87 -12.18
C ASN A 235 -16.19 22.24 -12.63
N GLU A 236 -17.50 22.51 -12.52
CA GLU A 236 -18.05 23.81 -12.91
C GLU A 236 -17.73 24.91 -11.89
N GLN A 237 -17.60 24.51 -10.63
CA GLN A 237 -17.44 25.44 -9.50
C GLN A 237 -16.04 25.38 -8.87
N ASN A 238 -15.19 24.43 -9.29
CA ASN A 238 -13.91 24.11 -8.65
C ASN A 238 -14.07 23.87 -7.14
N ARG A 239 -15.08 23.06 -6.79
CA ARG A 239 -15.43 22.75 -5.40
C ARG A 239 -15.24 21.28 -5.10
N LEU A 240 -14.43 20.99 -4.10
CA LEU A 240 -14.20 19.66 -3.55
C LEU A 240 -15.12 19.42 -2.36
N THR A 241 -15.79 18.27 -2.36
CA THR A 241 -16.53 17.76 -1.21
C THR A 241 -15.97 16.39 -0.84
N SER A 242 -15.83 16.13 0.46
CA SER A 242 -15.47 14.83 0.98
C SER A 242 -16.32 14.43 2.18
N ASN A 243 -16.46 13.13 2.38
CA ASN A 243 -17.07 12.55 3.56
C ASN A 243 -16.17 11.45 4.13
N HIS A 244 -16.03 11.45 5.45
CA HIS A 244 -15.25 10.52 6.22
C HIS A 244 -16.17 9.93 7.29
N LYS A 245 -16.34 8.62 7.25
CA LYS A 245 -17.13 7.89 8.24
C LYS A 245 -16.27 6.85 8.92
N VAL A 246 -16.17 6.94 10.23
CA VAL A 246 -15.49 5.95 11.07
C VAL A 246 -16.54 5.30 11.94
N THR A 247 -16.58 3.98 11.95
CA THR A 247 -17.41 3.20 12.87
C THR A 247 -16.60 2.12 13.54
N MET A 248 -17.00 1.74 14.75
CA MET A 248 -16.36 0.69 15.51
C MET A 248 -17.41 0.03 16.40
N GLY A 249 -17.48 -1.31 16.36
CA GLY A 249 -18.45 -2.07 17.14
C GLY A 249 -18.14 -2.03 18.64
N SER A 250 -16.89 -2.31 19.00
CA SER A 250 -16.44 -2.20 20.38
C SER A 250 -14.95 -1.84 20.46
N LEU A 251 -14.59 -1.16 21.54
CA LEU A 251 -13.22 -0.98 22.00
C LEU A 251 -13.15 -1.35 23.46
N PHE A 252 -12.16 -2.15 23.80
CA PHE A 252 -11.90 -2.58 25.17
C PHE A 252 -10.49 -2.21 25.59
N THR A 253 -10.39 -1.69 26.81
CA THR A 253 -9.14 -1.47 27.55
C THR A 253 -9.36 -1.87 29.02
N PRO A 254 -8.30 -2.11 29.80
CA PRO A 254 -8.41 -2.35 31.24
C PRO A 254 -9.15 -1.24 31.99
N ASP A 255 -9.13 -0.01 31.49
CA ASP A 255 -9.74 1.17 32.11
C ASP A 255 -11.22 1.36 31.72
N GLY A 256 -11.71 0.62 30.72
CA GLY A 256 -13.10 0.69 30.28
C GLY A 256 -13.32 0.23 28.84
N SER A 257 -14.60 0.18 28.46
CA SER A 257 -15.05 -0.14 27.10
C SER A 257 -15.88 0.98 26.48
N VAL A 258 -15.86 1.03 25.15
CA VAL A 258 -16.72 1.86 24.32
C VAL A 258 -17.42 0.95 23.33
N ASP A 259 -18.74 1.01 23.26
CA ASP A 259 -19.54 0.23 22.32
C ASP A 259 -20.21 1.17 21.30
N ASP A 260 -20.40 0.69 20.08
CA ASP A 260 -21.14 1.35 19.00
C ASP A 260 -20.67 2.79 18.71
N PHE A 261 -19.36 2.98 18.55
CA PHE A 261 -18.81 4.28 18.16
C PHE A 261 -19.07 4.57 16.68
N SER A 262 -19.56 5.78 16.38
CA SER A 262 -19.70 6.28 15.02
C SER A 262 -19.39 7.76 14.96
N LEU A 263 -18.51 8.13 14.02
CA LEU A 263 -18.19 9.49 13.65
C LEU A 263 -18.46 9.63 12.14
N ASP A 264 -19.24 10.64 11.79
CA ASP A 264 -19.52 11.02 10.40
C ASP A 264 -19.15 12.50 10.24
N PHE A 265 -18.16 12.75 9.38
CA PHE A 265 -17.60 14.06 9.14
C PHE A 265 -17.65 14.37 7.65
N SER A 266 -18.19 15.52 7.28
CA SER A 266 -18.24 15.96 5.89
C SER A 266 -17.59 17.33 5.76
N MET A 267 -16.77 17.49 4.72
CA MET A 267 -16.25 18.78 4.28
C MET A 267 -16.85 19.08 2.91
N GLY A 268 -17.56 20.20 2.79
CA GLY A 268 -18.19 20.60 1.53
C GLY A 268 -17.62 21.92 1.03
N ASP A 269 -17.75 22.13 -0.27
CA ASP A 269 -17.45 23.41 -0.95
C ASP A 269 -16.02 23.93 -0.75
N ILE A 270 -15.06 23.03 -0.53
CA ILE A 270 -13.64 23.39 -0.44
C ILE A 270 -13.19 23.91 -1.80
N ASP A 271 -12.51 25.06 -1.83
CA ASP A 271 -11.87 25.55 -3.06
C ASP A 271 -10.76 24.58 -3.49
N SER A 272 -10.94 23.93 -4.64
CA SER A 272 -10.04 22.84 -5.06
C SER A 272 -8.62 23.33 -5.36
N VAL A 273 -8.48 24.57 -5.85
CA VAL A 273 -7.18 25.17 -6.18
C VAL A 273 -6.41 25.50 -4.90
N ALA A 274 -7.07 26.05 -3.89
CA ALA A 274 -6.47 26.28 -2.59
C ALA A 274 -6.08 24.96 -1.91
N PHE A 275 -6.92 23.94 -2.01
CA PHE A 275 -6.65 22.61 -1.44
C PHE A 275 -5.46 21.93 -2.12
N GLU A 276 -5.37 21.97 -3.45
CA GLU A 276 -4.23 21.46 -4.22
C GLU A 276 -2.91 22.12 -3.79
N ARG A 277 -2.91 23.45 -3.59
CA ARG A 277 -1.72 24.17 -3.10
C ARG A 277 -1.32 23.74 -1.69
N LEU A 278 -2.29 23.60 -0.79
CA LEU A 278 -2.04 23.08 0.57
C LEU A 278 -1.44 21.68 0.51
N MET A 279 -1.96 20.82 -0.36
CA MET A 279 -1.46 19.46 -0.50
C MET A 279 -0.08 19.40 -1.12
N SER A 280 0.20 20.28 -2.08
CA SER A 280 1.53 20.43 -2.66
C SER A 280 2.55 20.81 -1.59
N LEU A 281 2.23 21.79 -0.73
CA LEU A 281 3.10 22.20 0.39
C LEU A 281 3.37 21.07 1.38
N TYR A 282 2.34 20.27 1.70
CA TYR A 282 2.49 19.11 2.59
C TYR A 282 3.33 18.00 1.95
N GLN A 283 3.14 17.74 0.66
CA GLN A 283 3.88 16.71 -0.07
C GLN A 283 5.34 17.09 -0.29
N SER A 284 5.63 18.37 -0.54
CA SER A 284 6.99 18.86 -0.74
C SER A 284 7.79 19.03 0.55
N ASN A 285 7.11 19.19 1.69
CA ASN A 285 7.75 19.46 2.98
C ASN A 285 7.31 18.44 4.04
N PRO A 286 7.91 17.22 4.03
CA PRO A 286 7.59 16.17 5.01
C PRO A 286 7.88 16.60 6.46
N ILE A 287 8.70 17.64 6.66
CA ILE A 287 8.85 18.37 7.92
C ILE A 287 8.59 19.85 7.62
N MET A 288 7.41 20.36 7.96
CA MET A 288 7.10 21.78 7.82
C MET A 288 7.97 22.61 8.78
N THR A 289 8.74 23.54 8.24
CA THR A 289 9.48 24.55 8.98
C THR A 289 8.73 25.89 8.96
N GLU A 290 9.12 26.84 9.82
CA GLU A 290 8.50 28.19 9.81
C GLU A 290 8.74 28.93 8.49
N GLU A 291 9.78 28.59 7.72
CA GLU A 291 10.05 29.16 6.40
C GLU A 291 9.08 28.66 5.33
N ASP A 292 8.46 27.49 5.51
CA ASP A 292 7.53 26.89 4.53
C ASP A 292 6.10 27.45 4.62
N ILE A 293 5.81 28.22 5.67
CA ILE A 293 4.48 28.76 6.01
C ILE A 293 4.43 30.30 5.84
N ALA A 294 5.58 30.96 5.59
CA ALA A 294 5.70 32.42 5.46
C ALA A 294 5.42 32.93 4.03
#